data_AF-A0A7Y5LMZ6-F1
#
_entry.id   AF-A0A7Y5LMZ6-F1
#
_cell.length_a   1.000
_cell.length_b   1.000
_cell.length_c   1.000
_cell.angle_alpha   90.00
_cell.angle_beta   90.00
_cell.angle_gamma   90.00
#
_symmetry.space_group_name_H-M   'P 1'
#
loop_
_entity.id
_entity.type
_entity.pdbx_description
1 polymer ?
#
loop_
_entity_poly.entity_id
_entity_poly.type
_entity_poly.pdbx_seq_one_letter_code
_entity_poly.pdbx_strand_id
1 'polypeptide(L)'
;MRKYLSSAGTDTRVEYGIDLGEGLRSFEQTEDLAAEVDTKTDLLDEAANEKRKLSSPLAKARAKVRINSYHADNLIRQVGADAELKDGGRRGSIFGYVFENGLTEATDPHGEQQLPALKKVAAKLAASDRDDIKPFAAEWLPKIEKRVASFSAAVDALETLRKQYNQLFEIEKARRNEHALMVDKMAGAVRSRFPNDRARQNAVFPTPPTPKKKKNLE
;
A
#
# COMPACT_ATOMS: atom_id res chain seq x y z
N MET A 1 1.19 -4.02 -36.70
CA MET A 1 1.39 -2.67 -36.15
C MET A 1 2.16 -2.79 -34.86
N ARG A 2 2.94 -1.76 -34.56
CA ARG A 2 3.74 -1.69 -33.34
C ARG A 2 2.80 -1.52 -32.14
N LYS A 3 3.13 -2.15 -31.01
CA LYS A 3 2.41 -2.06 -29.73
C LYS A 3 3.40 -2.34 -28.59
N TYR A 4 3.20 -1.71 -27.44
CA TYR A 4 3.90 -2.07 -26.21
C TYR A 4 3.55 -3.50 -25.73
N LEU A 5 4.40 -4.07 -24.88
CA LEU A 5 4.18 -5.38 -24.27
C LEU A 5 2.95 -5.38 -23.34
N SER A 6 2.24 -6.49 -23.22
CA SER A 6 1.09 -6.61 -22.30
C SER A 6 1.46 -6.28 -20.85
N SER A 7 2.69 -6.60 -20.45
CA SER A 7 3.28 -6.32 -19.14
C SER A 7 3.81 -4.89 -18.96
N ALA A 8 3.69 -4.02 -19.98
CA ALA A 8 4.16 -2.65 -19.90
C ALA A 8 3.50 -1.90 -18.73
N GLY A 9 4.34 -1.18 -17.98
CA GLY A 9 3.91 -0.31 -16.89
C GLY A 9 3.10 0.89 -17.39
N THR A 10 2.51 1.62 -16.45
CA THR A 10 1.67 2.77 -16.76
C THR A 10 2.42 3.86 -17.51
N ASP A 11 3.65 4.18 -17.09
CA ASP A 11 4.48 5.21 -17.74
C ASP A 11 4.71 4.94 -19.22
N THR A 12 5.14 3.71 -19.55
CA THR A 12 5.32 3.27 -20.93
C THR A 12 4.03 3.35 -21.75
N ARG A 13 2.87 3.10 -21.13
CA ARG A 13 1.58 3.19 -21.81
C ARG A 13 1.18 4.63 -22.06
N VAL A 14 1.42 5.52 -21.10
CA VAL A 14 1.17 6.97 -21.22
C VAL A 14 2.05 7.58 -22.30
N GLU A 15 3.37 7.35 -22.25
CA GLU A 15 4.31 7.80 -23.29
C GLU A 15 3.88 7.31 -24.68
N TYR A 16 3.53 6.03 -24.80
CA TYR A 16 3.04 5.48 -26.05
C TYR A 16 1.72 6.13 -26.52
N GLY A 17 0.80 6.44 -25.60
CA GLY A 17 -0.46 7.10 -25.92
C GLY A 17 -0.24 8.50 -26.48
N ILE A 18 0.67 9.27 -25.86
CA ILE A 18 1.07 10.61 -26.32
C ILE A 18 1.64 10.52 -27.74
N ASP A 19 2.63 9.66 -27.97
CA ASP A 19 3.28 9.50 -29.28
C ASP A 19 2.27 8.99 -30.34
N LEU A 20 1.31 8.12 -29.96
CA LEU A 20 0.26 7.64 -30.86
C LEU A 20 -0.69 8.77 -31.26
N GLY A 21 -1.05 9.65 -30.32
CA GLY A 21 -1.86 10.83 -30.61
C GLY A 21 -1.16 11.74 -31.63
N GLU A 22 0.14 12.00 -31.47
CA GLU A 22 0.95 12.75 -32.44
C GLU A 22 1.01 12.07 -33.81
N GLY A 23 1.22 10.75 -33.83
CA GLY A 23 1.24 9.96 -35.06
C GLY A 23 -0.10 9.99 -35.80
N LEU A 24 -1.23 10.01 -35.09
CA LEU A 24 -2.57 10.12 -35.67
C LEU A 24 -2.82 11.52 -36.28
N ARG A 25 -2.38 12.59 -35.60
CA ARG A 25 -2.49 13.98 -36.10
C ARG A 25 -1.57 14.27 -37.29
N SER A 26 -0.56 13.43 -37.52
CA SER A 26 0.36 13.59 -38.65
C SER A 26 -0.31 13.29 -40.01
N PHE A 27 -1.53 12.74 -40.02
CA PHE A 27 -2.29 12.46 -41.24
C PHE A 27 -3.74 12.92 -41.10
N GLU A 28 -4.21 13.72 -42.07
CA GLU A 28 -5.59 14.24 -42.12
C GLU A 28 -6.65 13.12 -42.04
N GLN A 29 -6.36 11.92 -42.58
CA GLN A 29 -7.30 10.79 -42.58
C GLN A 29 -7.50 10.13 -41.21
N THR A 30 -6.66 10.44 -40.22
CA THR A 30 -6.68 9.83 -38.88
C THR A 30 -6.70 10.84 -37.74
N GLU A 31 -6.66 12.14 -38.05
CA GLU A 31 -6.63 13.21 -37.06
C GLU A 31 -7.85 13.16 -36.13
N ASP A 32 -9.02 12.78 -36.66
CA ASP A 32 -10.27 12.61 -35.91
C ASP A 32 -10.17 11.57 -34.78
N LEU A 33 -9.24 10.61 -34.89
CA LEU A 33 -9.04 9.56 -33.90
C LEU A 33 -8.17 9.99 -32.72
N ALA A 34 -7.38 11.06 -32.86
CA ALA A 34 -6.40 11.48 -31.86
C ALA A 34 -7.07 11.86 -30.52
N ALA A 35 -8.22 12.53 -30.56
CA ALA A 35 -8.92 12.99 -29.36
C ALA A 35 -9.33 11.85 -28.41
N GLU A 36 -9.71 10.68 -28.94
CA GLU A 36 -10.02 9.50 -28.12
C GLU A 36 -8.76 8.96 -27.44
N VAL A 37 -7.62 8.95 -28.16
CA VAL A 37 -6.33 8.52 -27.62
C VAL A 37 -5.88 9.44 -26.50
N ASP A 38 -5.93 10.76 -26.71
CA ASP A 38 -5.56 11.76 -25.70
C ASP A 38 -6.39 11.57 -24.43
N THR A 39 -7.72 11.54 -24.58
CA THR A 39 -8.64 11.39 -23.45
C THR A 39 -8.34 10.14 -22.63
N LYS A 40 -8.10 9.00 -23.29
CA LYS A 40 -7.80 7.74 -22.58
C LYS A 40 -6.40 7.71 -21.96
N THR A 41 -5.45 8.43 -22.56
CA THR A 41 -4.09 8.59 -22.05
C THR A 41 -4.08 9.47 -20.80
N ASP A 42 -4.77 10.60 -20.85
CA ASP A 42 -4.91 11.54 -19.72
C ASP A 42 -5.59 10.87 -18.52
N LEU A 43 -6.68 10.11 -18.76
CA LEU A 43 -7.36 9.36 -17.69
C LEU A 43 -6.46 8.28 -17.05
N LEU A 44 -5.55 7.69 -17.82
CA LEU A 44 -4.59 6.72 -17.29
C LEU A 44 -3.51 7.42 -16.47
N ASP A 45 -2.98 8.54 -16.94
CA ASP A 45 -1.97 9.32 -16.21
C ASP A 45 -2.54 9.92 -14.92
N GLU A 46 -3.76 10.47 -14.96
CA GLU A 46 -4.48 10.97 -13.79
C GLU A 46 -4.63 9.87 -12.72
N ALA A 47 -5.10 8.69 -13.11
CA ALA A 47 -5.23 7.55 -12.18
C ALA A 47 -3.88 7.13 -11.57
N ALA A 48 -2.81 7.14 -12.37
CA ALA A 48 -1.47 6.83 -11.90
C ALA A 48 -0.96 7.88 -10.90
N ASN A 49 -1.20 9.16 -11.19
CA ASN A 49 -0.79 10.28 -10.35
C ASN A 49 -1.54 10.31 -9.02
N GLU A 50 -2.86 10.04 -9.02
CA GLU A 50 -3.63 9.89 -7.78
C GLU A 50 -3.08 8.77 -6.89
N LYS A 51 -2.78 7.60 -7.48
CA LYS A 51 -2.18 6.50 -6.72
C LYS A 51 -0.79 6.88 -6.18
N ARG A 52 0.04 7.57 -6.96
CA ARG A 52 1.37 8.04 -6.54
C ARG A 52 1.29 8.98 -5.34
N LYS A 53 0.31 9.89 -5.28
CA LYS A 53 0.08 10.79 -4.14
C LYS A 53 -0.05 10.03 -2.80
N LEU A 54 -0.61 8.80 -2.82
CA LEU A 54 -0.75 7.97 -1.62
C LEU A 54 0.50 7.16 -1.23
N SER A 55 1.51 7.08 -2.10
CA SER A 55 2.69 6.22 -1.84
C SER A 55 3.49 6.68 -0.62
N SER A 56 3.75 7.99 -0.50
CA SER A 56 4.47 8.57 0.64
C SER A 56 3.64 8.52 1.95
N PRO A 57 2.36 8.93 1.98
CA PRO A 57 1.49 8.73 3.14
C PRO A 57 1.44 7.28 3.63
N LEU A 58 1.31 6.31 2.71
CA LEU A 58 1.26 4.89 3.05
C LEU A 58 2.58 4.41 3.68
N ALA A 59 3.73 4.85 3.15
CA ALA A 59 5.04 4.55 3.73
C ALA A 59 5.18 5.12 5.15
N LYS A 60 4.75 6.38 5.36
CA LYS A 60 4.75 7.01 6.69
C LYS A 60 3.84 6.27 7.67
N ALA A 61 2.66 5.83 7.24
CA ALA A 61 1.74 5.06 8.09
C ALA A 61 2.34 3.70 8.51
N ARG A 62 2.98 2.98 7.58
CA ARG A 62 3.72 1.74 7.89
C ARG A 62 4.83 1.97 8.93
N ALA A 63 5.59 3.05 8.77
CA ALA A 63 6.63 3.42 9.73
C ALA A 63 6.03 3.73 11.12
N LYS A 64 4.92 4.47 11.20
CA LYS A 64 4.23 4.75 12.46
C LYS A 64 3.77 3.49 13.18
N VAL A 65 3.24 2.50 12.47
CA VAL A 65 2.87 1.20 13.06
C VAL A 65 4.09 0.48 13.63
N ARG A 66 5.22 0.44 12.90
CA ARG A 66 6.47 -0.17 13.40
C ARG A 66 6.99 0.53 14.66
N ILE A 67 6.98 1.86 14.68
CA ILE A 67 7.40 2.66 15.84
C ILE A 67 6.50 2.38 17.04
N ASN A 68 5.18 2.34 16.85
CA ASN A 68 4.26 2.02 17.93
C ASN A 68 4.41 0.58 18.43
N SER A 69 4.67 -0.38 17.56
CA SER A 69 4.99 -1.76 17.93
C SER A 69 6.25 -1.84 18.80
N TYR A 70 7.33 -1.17 18.40
CA TYR A 70 8.54 -1.08 19.22
C TYR A 70 8.28 -0.47 20.61
N HIS A 71 7.53 0.62 20.68
CA HIS A 71 7.19 1.24 21.96
C HIS A 71 6.23 0.40 22.81
N ALA A 72 5.34 -0.36 22.19
CA ALA A 72 4.46 -1.30 22.88
C ALA A 72 5.26 -2.45 23.49
N ASP A 73 6.21 -3.03 22.74
CA ASP A 73 7.11 -4.09 23.24
C ASP A 73 7.92 -3.59 24.44
N ASN A 74 8.59 -2.44 24.31
CA ASN A 74 9.34 -1.84 25.41
C ASN A 74 8.48 -1.60 26.66
N LEU A 75 7.25 -1.09 26.48
CA LEU A 75 6.34 -0.84 27.59
C LEU A 75 5.94 -2.14 28.29
N ILE A 76 5.59 -3.18 27.53
CA ILE A 76 5.23 -4.49 28.08
C ILE A 76 6.40 -5.11 28.84
N ARG A 77 7.63 -5.00 28.32
CA ARG A 77 8.84 -5.46 29.04
C ARG A 77 9.05 -4.71 30.35
N GLN A 78 8.80 -3.40 30.38
CA GLN A 78 8.88 -2.60 31.61
C GLN A 78 7.82 -3.04 32.64
N VAL A 79 6.58 -3.25 32.19
CA VAL A 79 5.49 -3.78 33.03
C VAL A 79 5.88 -5.16 33.59
N GLY A 80 6.43 -6.04 32.76
CA GLY A 80 6.92 -7.36 33.18
C GLY A 80 8.03 -7.29 34.21
N ALA A 81 9.02 -6.42 34.01
CA ALA A 81 10.14 -6.24 34.94
C ALA A 81 9.68 -5.68 36.30
N ASP A 82 8.79 -4.69 36.30
CA ASP A 82 8.25 -4.12 37.56
C ASP A 82 7.35 -5.12 38.31
N ALA A 83 6.54 -5.90 37.58
CA ALA A 83 5.75 -6.97 38.17
C ALA A 83 6.66 -8.02 38.81
N GLU A 84 7.70 -8.47 38.11
CA GLU A 84 8.69 -9.43 38.62
C GLU A 84 9.41 -8.90 39.87
N LEU A 85 9.77 -7.61 39.90
CA LEU A 85 10.43 -6.98 41.04
C LEU A 85 9.52 -6.94 42.27
N LYS A 86 8.26 -6.51 42.11
CA LYS A 86 7.27 -6.42 43.21
C LYS A 86 6.92 -7.79 43.78
N ASP A 87 6.99 -8.82 42.96
CA ASP A 87 6.73 -10.22 43.33
C ASP A 87 7.95 -10.98 43.90
N GLY A 88 9.16 -10.44 43.77
CA GLY A 88 10.40 -11.17 44.06
C GLY A 88 10.71 -12.31 43.07
N GLY A 89 10.11 -12.28 41.88
CA GLY A 89 10.34 -13.26 40.81
C GLY A 89 9.11 -13.49 39.91
N ARG A 90 9.32 -14.14 38.76
CA ARG A 90 8.28 -14.38 37.74
C ARG A 90 7.14 -15.32 38.15
N ARG A 91 7.28 -16.02 39.28
CA ARG A 91 6.25 -16.92 39.81
C ARG A 91 5.31 -16.22 40.80
N GLY A 92 5.52 -14.94 41.04
CA GLY A 92 4.68 -14.22 41.98
C GLY A 92 3.30 -13.87 41.41
N SER A 93 2.56 -13.25 42.30
CA SER A 93 1.13 -13.06 42.22
C SER A 93 0.72 -12.07 41.12
N ILE A 94 1.47 -10.99 40.98
CA ILE A 94 1.22 -9.90 40.03
C ILE A 94 1.65 -10.34 38.63
N PHE A 95 2.88 -10.84 38.47
CA PHE A 95 3.43 -11.31 37.21
C PHE A 95 2.60 -12.46 36.63
N GLY A 96 2.29 -13.48 37.44
CA GLY A 96 1.46 -14.60 36.99
C GLY A 96 0.04 -14.18 36.63
N TYR A 97 -0.50 -13.13 37.26
CA TYR A 97 -1.78 -12.57 36.86
C TYR A 97 -1.69 -11.82 35.53
N VAL A 98 -0.75 -10.87 35.40
CA VAL A 98 -0.65 -10.03 34.19
C VAL A 98 -0.20 -10.84 32.97
N PHE A 99 0.72 -11.79 33.17
CA PHE A 99 1.37 -12.61 32.15
C PHE A 99 1.20 -14.10 32.44
N GLU A 100 -0.03 -14.59 32.34
CA GLU A 100 -0.45 -15.95 32.69
C GLU A 100 0.38 -17.05 32.02
N ASN A 101 0.69 -16.87 30.75
CA ASN A 101 1.53 -17.78 29.96
C ASN A 101 2.94 -17.21 29.75
N GLY A 102 3.37 -16.32 30.65
CA GLY A 102 4.63 -15.59 30.55
C GLY A 102 4.57 -14.36 29.62
N LEU A 103 5.68 -13.63 29.61
CA LEU A 103 5.82 -12.36 28.89
C LEU A 103 5.74 -12.52 27.36
N THR A 104 6.06 -13.71 26.87
CA THR A 104 6.14 -14.08 25.46
C THR A 104 4.82 -13.83 24.71
N GLU A 105 3.66 -14.19 25.28
CA GLU A 105 2.37 -13.94 24.61
C GLU A 105 2.08 -12.46 24.33
N ALA A 106 2.63 -11.56 25.14
CA ALA A 106 2.43 -10.12 25.00
C ALA A 106 3.50 -9.45 24.12
N THR A 107 4.63 -10.13 23.85
CA THR A 107 5.80 -9.56 23.16
C THR A 107 6.10 -10.22 21.81
N ASP A 108 5.73 -11.49 21.62
CA ASP A 108 5.92 -12.23 20.37
C ASP A 108 5.10 -11.67 19.19
N PRO A 109 3.84 -11.25 19.37
CA PRO A 109 3.11 -10.63 18.27
C PRO A 109 3.80 -9.35 17.80
N HIS A 110 3.90 -9.16 16.48
CA HIS A 110 4.62 -8.02 15.89
C HIS A 110 3.73 -7.21 14.95
N GLY A 111 4.06 -5.92 14.82
CA GLY A 111 3.28 -5.00 13.99
C GLY A 111 1.83 -4.92 14.46
N GLU A 112 0.88 -4.95 13.53
CA GLU A 112 -0.56 -4.80 13.83
C GLU A 112 -1.11 -5.88 14.78
N GLN A 113 -0.53 -7.10 14.74
CA GLN A 113 -0.95 -8.22 15.57
C GLN A 113 -0.62 -8.03 17.07
N GLN A 114 0.25 -7.08 17.40
CA GLN A 114 0.59 -6.76 18.78
C GLN A 114 -0.48 -5.93 19.49
N LEU A 115 -1.32 -5.21 18.75
CA LEU A 115 -2.36 -4.38 19.34
C LEU A 115 -3.41 -5.19 20.13
N PRO A 116 -3.95 -6.32 19.63
CA PRO A 116 -4.81 -7.21 20.41
C PRO A 116 -4.17 -7.73 21.70
N ALA A 117 -2.89 -8.11 21.66
CA ALA A 117 -2.16 -8.59 22.82
C ALA A 117 -2.02 -7.50 23.89
N LEU A 118 -1.66 -6.27 23.49
CA LEU A 118 -1.60 -5.12 24.38
C LEU A 118 -2.98 -4.79 24.99
N LYS A 119 -4.05 -4.86 24.19
CA LYS A 119 -5.43 -4.68 24.67
C LYS A 119 -5.84 -5.74 25.68
N LYS A 120 -5.41 -7.01 25.49
CA LYS A 120 -5.66 -8.11 26.45
C LYS A 120 -5.02 -7.82 27.81
N VAL A 121 -3.77 -7.35 27.84
CA VAL A 121 -3.08 -6.96 29.08
C VAL A 121 -3.80 -5.81 29.78
N ALA A 122 -4.19 -4.77 29.02
CA ALA A 122 -4.94 -3.63 29.56
C ALA A 122 -6.27 -4.06 30.18
N ALA A 123 -7.05 -4.88 29.44
CA ALA A 123 -8.34 -5.38 29.90
C ALA A 123 -8.21 -6.23 31.17
N LYS A 124 -7.15 -7.05 31.26
CA LYS A 124 -6.90 -7.89 32.44
C LYS A 124 -6.58 -7.06 33.68
N LEU A 125 -5.75 -6.02 33.55
CA LEU A 125 -5.46 -5.09 34.64
C LEU A 125 -6.71 -4.30 35.06
N ALA A 126 -7.51 -3.83 34.10
CA ALA A 126 -8.73 -3.08 34.35
C ALA A 126 -9.82 -3.91 35.06
N ALA A 127 -9.90 -5.21 34.76
CA ALA A 127 -10.87 -6.12 35.36
C ALA A 127 -10.43 -6.73 36.70
N SER A 128 -9.30 -6.29 37.26
CA SER A 128 -8.76 -6.86 38.49
C SER A 128 -9.35 -6.25 39.74
N ASP A 129 -10.07 -7.05 40.53
CA ASP A 129 -10.59 -6.65 41.84
C ASP A 129 -9.64 -6.96 43.01
N ARG A 130 -8.45 -7.51 42.71
CA ARG A 130 -7.52 -8.00 43.72
C ARG A 130 -6.74 -6.88 44.39
N ASP A 131 -6.71 -6.89 45.72
CA ASP A 131 -6.08 -5.82 46.51
C ASP A 131 -4.56 -5.71 46.29
N ASP A 132 -3.89 -6.81 46.01
CA ASP A 132 -2.46 -6.84 45.70
C ASP A 132 -2.13 -6.28 44.30
N ILE A 133 -3.12 -6.23 43.40
CA ILE A 133 -2.94 -5.77 42.01
C ILE A 133 -3.40 -4.33 41.82
N LYS A 134 -4.38 -3.85 42.59
CA LYS A 134 -4.92 -2.47 42.49
C LYS A 134 -3.83 -1.38 42.42
N PRO A 135 -2.79 -1.38 43.29
CA PRO A 135 -1.73 -0.37 43.21
C PRO A 135 -0.92 -0.48 41.90
N PHE A 136 -0.66 -1.71 41.44
CA PHE A 136 0.04 -1.98 40.19
C PHE A 136 -0.78 -1.53 38.97
N ALA A 137 -2.07 -1.85 38.95
CA ALA A 137 -3.00 -1.42 37.91
C ALA A 137 -3.14 0.10 37.87
N ALA A 138 -3.27 0.77 39.02
CA ALA A 138 -3.36 2.24 39.11
C ALA A 138 -2.13 2.94 38.49
N GLU A 139 -0.95 2.34 38.60
CA GLU A 139 0.28 2.88 38.01
C GLU A 139 0.40 2.61 36.50
N TRP A 140 0.15 1.38 36.08
CA TRP A 140 0.49 0.92 34.72
C TRP A 140 -0.67 0.99 33.74
N LEU A 141 -1.91 0.80 34.17
CA LEU A 141 -3.07 0.81 33.29
C LEU A 141 -3.18 2.11 32.47
N PRO A 142 -3.05 3.32 33.06
CA PRO A 142 -3.12 4.56 32.26
C PRO A 142 -2.01 4.67 31.20
N LYS A 143 -0.81 4.16 31.49
CA LYS A 143 0.32 4.13 30.56
C LYS A 143 0.05 3.18 29.39
N ILE A 144 -0.51 2.00 29.69
CA ILE A 144 -0.88 0.98 28.71
C ILE A 144 -2.04 1.49 27.84
N GLU A 145 -3.10 2.04 28.42
CA GLU A 145 -4.24 2.58 27.68
C GLU A 145 -3.86 3.72 26.74
N LYS A 146 -3.01 4.64 27.19
CA LYS A 146 -2.44 5.68 26.34
C LYS A 146 -1.69 5.10 25.15
N ARG A 147 -0.93 4.01 25.36
CA ARG A 147 -0.22 3.31 24.28
C ARG A 147 -1.18 2.59 23.34
N VAL A 148 -2.22 1.91 23.87
CA VAL A 148 -3.28 1.27 23.08
C VAL A 148 -3.95 2.29 22.17
N ALA A 149 -4.30 3.47 22.69
CA ALA A 149 -4.93 4.53 21.91
C ALA A 149 -4.03 5.02 20.76
N SER A 150 -2.76 5.33 21.06
CA SER A 150 -1.77 5.74 20.04
C SER A 150 -1.55 4.66 18.98
N PHE A 151 -1.46 3.40 19.39
CA PHE A 151 -1.20 2.29 18.47
C PHE A 151 -2.44 1.99 17.62
N SER A 152 -3.64 1.95 18.21
CA SER A 152 -4.89 1.78 17.45
C SER A 152 -5.04 2.84 16.38
N ALA A 153 -4.84 4.13 16.72
CA ALA A 153 -4.91 5.22 15.75
C ALA A 153 -3.91 5.06 14.59
N ALA A 154 -2.71 4.52 14.84
CA ALA A 154 -1.73 4.25 13.81
C ALA A 154 -2.13 3.09 12.88
N VAL A 155 -2.73 2.02 13.44
CA VAL A 155 -3.26 0.89 12.68
C VAL A 155 -4.45 1.33 11.83
N ASP A 156 -5.41 2.04 12.40
CA ASP A 156 -6.61 2.54 11.71
C ASP A 156 -6.24 3.48 10.53
N ALA A 157 -5.25 4.35 10.74
CA ALA A 157 -4.72 5.22 9.68
C ALA A 157 -4.07 4.41 8.54
N LEU A 158 -3.33 3.35 8.87
CA LEU A 158 -2.72 2.48 7.87
C LEU A 158 -3.76 1.69 7.08
N GLU A 159 -4.78 1.14 7.74
CA GLU A 159 -5.88 0.43 7.08
C GLU A 159 -6.66 1.33 6.13
N THR A 160 -6.98 2.55 6.56
CA THR A 160 -7.65 3.55 5.73
C THR A 160 -6.85 3.85 4.46
N LEU A 161 -5.55 4.12 4.61
CA LEU A 161 -4.66 4.39 3.47
C LEU A 161 -4.49 3.17 2.55
N ARG A 162 -4.43 1.96 3.10
CA ARG A 162 -4.37 0.72 2.31
C ARG A 162 -5.63 0.54 1.46
N LYS A 163 -6.81 0.77 2.04
CA LYS A 163 -8.09 0.69 1.31
C LYS A 163 -8.12 1.68 0.16
N GLN A 164 -7.77 2.94 0.41
CA GLN A 164 -7.70 3.99 -0.62
C GLN A 164 -6.68 3.65 -1.71
N TYR A 165 -5.48 3.21 -1.34
CA TYR A 165 -4.45 2.82 -2.30
C TYR A 165 -4.91 1.66 -3.19
N ASN A 166 -5.54 0.63 -2.62
CA ASN A 166 -6.04 -0.51 -3.38
C ASN A 166 -7.18 -0.12 -4.33
N GLN A 167 -8.07 0.78 -3.92
CA GLN A 167 -9.11 1.33 -4.80
C GLN A 167 -8.50 2.05 -6.00
N LEU A 168 -7.52 2.94 -5.78
CA LEU A 168 -6.82 3.64 -6.86
C LEU A 168 -6.02 2.69 -7.75
N PHE A 169 -5.44 1.62 -7.18
CA PHE A 169 -4.74 0.61 -7.95
C PHE A 169 -5.68 -0.16 -8.91
N GLU A 170 -6.88 -0.54 -8.47
CA GLU A 170 -7.85 -1.19 -9.35
C GLU A 170 -8.39 -0.22 -10.42
N ILE A 171 -8.55 1.07 -10.09
CA ILE A 171 -8.89 2.11 -11.09
C ILE A 171 -7.79 2.21 -12.15
N GLU A 172 -6.52 2.37 -11.76
CA GLU A 172 -5.39 2.43 -12.69
C GLU A 172 -5.31 1.15 -13.55
N LYS A 173 -5.54 -0.02 -12.96
CA LYS A 173 -5.57 -1.30 -13.68
C LYS A 173 -6.70 -1.36 -14.70
N ALA A 174 -7.90 -0.88 -14.36
CA ALA A 174 -9.01 -0.76 -15.31
C ALA A 174 -8.65 0.20 -16.46
N ARG A 175 -8.06 1.36 -16.16
CA ARG A 175 -7.57 2.32 -17.17
C ARG A 175 -6.48 1.73 -18.07
N ARG A 176 -5.57 0.92 -17.54
CA ARG A 176 -4.58 0.18 -18.36
C ARG A 176 -5.26 -0.77 -19.34
N ASN A 177 -6.31 -1.46 -18.91
CA ASN A 177 -7.06 -2.35 -19.79
C ASN A 177 -7.81 -1.56 -20.87
N GLU A 178 -8.49 -0.47 -20.51
CA GLU A 178 -9.14 0.44 -21.48
C GLU A 178 -8.14 0.99 -22.49
N HIS A 179 -6.97 1.44 -22.05
CA HIS A 179 -5.91 1.94 -22.91
C HIS A 179 -5.39 0.85 -23.88
N ALA A 180 -5.26 -0.40 -23.42
CA ALA A 180 -4.86 -1.51 -24.29
C ALA A 180 -5.89 -1.82 -25.38
N LEU A 181 -7.18 -1.78 -25.04
CA LEU A 181 -8.29 -1.97 -25.98
C LEU A 181 -8.40 -0.81 -26.97
N MET A 182 -8.21 0.43 -26.50
CA MET A 182 -8.16 1.61 -27.36
C MET A 182 -7.06 1.48 -28.41
N VAL A 183 -5.85 1.06 -28.03
CA VAL A 183 -4.75 0.88 -29.01
C VAL A 183 -5.09 -0.18 -30.06
N ASP A 184 -5.77 -1.27 -29.69
CA ASP A 184 -6.22 -2.28 -30.65
C ASP A 184 -7.32 -1.75 -31.58
N LYS A 185 -8.25 -0.96 -31.05
CA LYS A 185 -9.27 -0.26 -31.84
C LYS A 185 -8.63 0.69 -32.85
N MET A 186 -7.65 1.50 -32.43
CA MET A 186 -6.93 2.41 -33.31
C MET A 186 -6.15 1.66 -34.39
N ALA A 187 -5.54 0.52 -34.05
CA ALA A 187 -4.90 -0.35 -35.03
C ALA A 187 -5.88 -0.85 -36.11
N GLY A 188 -7.13 -1.14 -35.76
CA GLY A 188 -8.18 -1.44 -36.73
C GLY A 188 -8.55 -0.23 -37.58
N ALA A 189 -8.83 0.91 -36.96
CA ALA A 189 -9.25 2.14 -37.65
C ALA A 189 -8.21 2.64 -38.65
N VAL A 190 -6.93 2.67 -38.27
CA VAL A 190 -5.83 3.10 -39.15
C VAL A 190 -5.67 2.16 -40.35
N ARG A 191 -5.88 0.84 -40.21
CA ARG A 191 -5.87 -0.10 -41.36
C ARG A 191 -7.01 0.21 -42.33
N SER A 192 -8.18 0.55 -41.83
CA SER A 192 -9.33 0.90 -42.66
C SER A 192 -9.12 2.22 -43.40
N ARG A 193 -8.43 3.20 -42.80
CA ARG A 193 -8.11 4.49 -43.44
C ARG A 193 -6.97 4.40 -44.46
N PHE A 194 -6.01 3.49 -44.27
CA PHE A 194 -4.88 3.27 -45.17
C PHE A 194 -4.84 1.82 -45.70
N PRO A 195 -5.79 1.39 -46.53
CA PRO A 195 -5.81 0.02 -47.04
C PRO A 195 -4.54 -0.26 -47.87
N ASN A 196 -3.88 -1.40 -47.60
CA ASN A 196 -2.65 -1.86 -48.25
C ASN A 196 -1.40 -0.95 -48.12
N ASP A 197 -1.49 0.21 -47.45
CA ASP A 197 -0.33 1.08 -47.22
C ASP A 197 0.31 0.81 -45.84
N ARG A 198 1.16 -0.22 -45.79
CA ARG A 198 1.83 -0.63 -44.56
C ARG A 198 2.85 0.42 -44.06
N ALA A 199 3.35 1.30 -44.93
CA ALA A 199 4.31 2.33 -44.54
C ALA A 199 3.60 3.40 -43.71
N ARG A 200 2.49 3.97 -44.23
CA ARG A 200 1.67 4.93 -43.49
C ARG A 200 1.06 4.31 -42.23
N GLN A 201 0.53 3.09 -42.33
CA GLN A 201 0.02 2.37 -41.17
C GLN A 201 1.04 2.22 -40.05
N ASN A 202 2.34 2.05 -40.34
CA ASN A 202 3.35 1.94 -39.30
C ASN A 202 3.89 3.29 -38.84
N ALA A 203 3.85 4.32 -39.69
CA ALA A 203 4.28 5.67 -39.35
C ALA A 203 3.41 6.31 -38.24
N VAL A 204 2.11 5.94 -38.19
CA VAL A 204 1.19 6.38 -37.13
C VAL A 204 1.55 5.79 -35.75
N PHE A 205 2.09 4.58 -35.69
CA PHE A 205 2.29 3.89 -34.41
C PHE A 205 3.71 4.07 -33.88
N PRO A 206 3.87 4.42 -32.59
CA PRO A 206 5.18 4.61 -31.99
C PRO A 206 6.06 3.37 -32.08
N THR A 207 7.37 3.57 -32.10
CA THR A 207 8.30 2.46 -31.96
C THR A 207 8.23 1.95 -30.53
N PRO A 208 7.89 0.67 -30.30
CA PRO A 208 7.72 0.20 -28.94
C PRO A 208 9.08 0.23 -28.24
N PRO A 209 9.14 0.65 -26.96
CA PRO A 209 10.39 0.72 -26.25
C PRO A 209 11.05 -0.65 -26.24
N THR A 210 12.31 -0.70 -26.67
CA THR A 210 13.07 -1.93 -26.70
C THR A 210 13.27 -2.40 -25.26
N PRO A 211 12.95 -3.66 -24.89
CA PRO A 211 13.21 -4.13 -23.55
C PRO A 211 14.71 -4.00 -23.29
N LYS A 212 15.10 -3.26 -22.23
CA LYS A 212 16.49 -3.20 -21.79
C LYS A 212 16.94 -4.63 -21.54
N LYS A 213 17.84 -5.16 -22.37
CA LYS A 213 18.50 -6.46 -22.13
C LYS A 213 19.04 -6.40 -20.70
N LYS A 214 18.60 -7.32 -19.84
CA LYS A 214 19.23 -7.52 -18.53
C LYS A 214 20.72 -7.75 -18.83
N LYS A 215 21.58 -6.78 -18.48
CA LYS A 215 23.00 -7.08 -18.35
C LYS A 215 23.07 -8.15 -17.27
N ASN A 216 23.35 -9.38 -17.66
CA ASN A 216 23.81 -10.38 -16.72
C ASN A 216 25.10 -9.80 -16.14
N LEU A 217 25.01 -9.31 -14.90
CA LEU A 217 26.20 -9.05 -14.09
C LEU A 217 26.70 -10.44 -13.71
N GLU A 218 27.76 -10.87 -14.41
CA GLU A 218 28.69 -11.90 -13.93
C GLU A 218 29.43 -11.38 -12.69
#